data_AF-G9XLG7-F1
#
_entry.id   AF-G9XLG7-F1
#
_cell.length_a   1.000
_cell.length_b   1.000
_cell.length_c   1.000
_cell.angle_alpha   90.00
_cell.angle_beta   90.00
_cell.angle_gamma   90.00
#
_symmetry.space_group_name_H-M   'P 1'
#
loop_
_entity.id
_entity.type
_entity.pdbx_description
1 polymer ?
#
loop_
_entity_poly.entity_id
_entity_poly.type
_entity_poly.pdbx_seq_one_letter_code
_entity_poly.pdbx_strand_id
1 'polypeptide(L)'
;MSILLQGFLALLPILVVAIFLVGLRWPASKAMPLSYITVVIVGLLVWKLPVIQIVGGTVKGLVVSLSLLYIIFGSVLVLYTIMESGGLAQIRQSLIGVSADRRIQVIIVAWLFGSFMKALPVSVLRQLWLAP
;
A
#
# COMPACT_ATOMS: atom_id res chain seq x y z
N MET A 1 -2.31 28.48 16.18
CA MET A 1 -3.47 27.59 15.94
C MET A 1 -3.67 26.70 17.16
N SER A 2 -4.92 26.44 17.57
CA SER A 2 -5.20 25.43 18.59
C SER A 2 -4.86 24.03 18.06
N ILE A 3 -4.42 23.14 18.96
CA ILE A 3 -4.00 21.78 18.60
C ILE A 3 -5.14 20.97 17.96
N LEU A 4 -6.38 21.22 18.38
CA LEU A 4 -7.58 20.61 17.82
C LEU A 4 -7.78 20.96 16.35
N LEU A 5 -7.52 22.22 15.95
CA LEU A 5 -7.65 22.66 14.57
C LEU A 5 -6.57 22.03 13.67
N GLN A 6 -5.34 21.89 14.17
CA GLN A 6 -4.27 21.20 13.44
C GLN A 6 -4.55 19.71 13.27
N GLY A 7 -5.08 19.04 14.30
CA GLY A 7 -5.50 17.65 14.22
C GLY A 7 -6.59 17.43 13.17
N PHE A 8 -7.60 18.32 13.14
CA PHE A 8 -8.68 18.23 12.14
C PHE A 8 -8.16 18.45 10.71
N LEU A 9 -7.27 19.43 10.51
CA LEU A 9 -6.65 19.70 9.21
C LEU A 9 -5.75 18.55 8.74
N ALA A 10 -5.09 17.83 9.65
CA ALA A 10 -4.30 16.65 9.31
C ALA A 10 -5.17 15.44 8.90
N LEU A 11 -6.42 15.38 9.37
CA LEU A 11 -7.38 14.34 9.02
C LEU A 11 -8.06 14.56 7.67
N LEU A 12 -8.08 15.80 7.15
CA LEU A 12 -8.77 16.14 5.89
C LEU A 12 -8.41 15.24 4.70
N PRO A 13 -7.12 14.97 4.39
CA PRO A 13 -6.75 14.12 3.26
C PRO A 13 -7.33 12.71 3.39
N ILE A 14 -7.31 12.17 4.61
CA ILE A 14 -7.84 10.83 4.91
C ILE A 14 -9.36 10.83 4.75
N LEU A 15 -10.05 11.86 5.23
CA LEU A 15 -11.49 12.02 5.07
C LEU A 15 -11.88 12.16 3.59
N VAL A 16 -11.11 12.90 2.79
CA VAL A 16 -11.30 13.02 1.34
C VAL A 16 -11.23 11.62 0.71
N VAL A 17 -10.17 10.85 0.96
CA VAL A 17 -10.06 9.48 0.44
C VAL A 17 -11.24 8.61 0.90
N ALA A 18 -11.59 8.65 2.19
CA ALA A 18 -12.68 7.86 2.73
C ALA A 18 -14.04 8.20 2.09
N ILE A 19 -14.34 9.49 1.88
CA ILE A 19 -15.59 9.92 1.26
C ILE A 19 -15.62 9.51 -0.22
N PHE A 20 -14.52 9.70 -0.96
CA PHE A 20 -14.49 9.35 -2.39
C PHE A 20 -14.51 7.83 -2.64
N LEU A 21 -13.81 7.04 -1.82
CA LEU A 21 -13.76 5.59 -1.98
C LEU A 21 -14.95 4.86 -1.35
N VAL A 22 -15.31 5.21 -0.11
CA VAL A 22 -16.34 4.48 0.65
C VAL A 22 -17.73 5.05 0.38
N GLY A 23 -17.86 6.38 0.34
CA GLY A 23 -19.12 7.06 0.09
C GLY A 23 -19.55 7.01 -1.37
N LEU A 24 -18.70 7.53 -2.26
CA LEU A 24 -19.00 7.70 -3.69
C LEU A 24 -18.60 6.48 -4.55
N ARG A 25 -17.92 5.48 -3.97
CA ARG A 25 -17.43 4.27 -4.66
C ARG A 25 -16.62 4.58 -5.92
N TRP A 26 -15.89 5.68 -5.93
CA TRP A 26 -15.04 6.04 -7.06
C TRP A 26 -13.81 5.14 -7.14
N PRO A 27 -13.29 4.88 -8.36
CA PRO A 27 -12.06 4.10 -8.51
C PRO A 27 -10.90 4.81 -7.83
N ALA A 28 -10.04 4.05 -7.14
CA ALA A 28 -8.88 4.59 -6.43
C ALA A 28 -7.94 5.42 -7.30
N SER A 29 -7.86 5.09 -8.59
CA SER A 29 -7.14 5.87 -9.60
C SER A 29 -7.58 7.35 -9.66
N LYS A 30 -8.87 7.65 -9.42
CA LYS A 30 -9.39 9.03 -9.40
C LYS A 30 -9.35 9.67 -8.01
N ALA A 31 -9.53 8.88 -6.95
CA ALA A 31 -9.56 9.40 -5.57
C ALA A 31 -8.16 9.81 -5.06
N MET A 32 -7.10 9.08 -5.45
CA MET A 32 -5.75 9.33 -4.98
C MET A 32 -5.19 10.70 -5.43
N PRO A 33 -5.30 11.13 -6.71
CA PRO A 33 -4.86 12.46 -7.13
C PRO A 33 -5.62 13.59 -6.42
N LEU A 34 -6.92 13.39 -6.15
CA LEU A 34 -7.74 14.38 -5.48
C LEU A 34 -7.27 14.61 -4.03
N SER A 35 -6.99 13.53 -3.32
CA SER A 35 -6.40 13.60 -1.98
C SER A 35 -5.03 14.27 -1.99
N TYR A 36 -4.20 14.01 -3.00
CA TYR A 36 -2.90 14.67 -3.13
C TYR A 36 -3.05 16.19 -3.28
N ILE A 37 -4.01 16.65 -4.08
CA ILE A 37 -4.32 18.09 -4.21
C ILE A 37 -4.73 18.67 -2.84
N THR A 38 -5.56 17.95 -2.08
CA THR A 38 -5.94 18.38 -0.72
C THR A 38 -4.71 18.53 0.19
N VAL A 39 -3.79 17.56 0.18
CA VAL A 39 -2.54 17.63 0.98
C VAL A 39 -1.69 18.84 0.58
N VAL A 40 -1.53 19.09 -0.72
CA VAL A 40 -0.74 20.22 -1.22
C VAL A 40 -1.35 21.56 -0.81
N ILE A 41 -2.67 21.71 -0.94
CA ILE A 41 -3.38 22.94 -0.55
C ILE A 41 -3.24 23.19 0.96
N VAL A 42 -3.48 22.16 1.78
CA VAL A 42 -3.39 22.31 3.24
C VAL A 42 -1.93 22.56 3.67
N GLY A 43 -0.95 21.87 3.07
CA GLY A 43 0.47 22.05 3.32
C GLY A 43 0.98 23.47 3.01
N LEU A 44 0.50 24.08 1.93
CA LEU A 44 0.86 25.45 1.54
C LEU A 44 0.14 26.51 2.38
N LEU A 45 -1.17 26.37 2.58
CA LEU A 45 -1.97 27.43 3.21
C LEU A 45 -1.93 27.40 4.74
N VAL A 46 -1.88 26.21 5.34
CA VAL A 46 -1.92 26.06 6.81
C VAL A 46 -0.51 26.01 7.38
N TRP A 47 0.32 25.11 6.86
CA TRP A 47 1.66 24.85 7.39
C TRP A 47 2.77 25.64 6.71
N LYS A 48 2.46 26.38 5.64
CA LYS A 48 3.40 27.24 4.90
C LYS A 48 4.71 26.50 4.57
N LEU A 49 4.59 25.23 4.19
CA LEU A 49 5.75 24.42 3.84
C LEU A 49 6.46 25.03 2.62
N PRO A 50 7.80 25.05 2.59
CA PRO A 50 8.53 25.51 1.43
C PRO A 50 8.24 24.57 0.25
N VAL A 51 8.02 25.14 -0.94
CA VAL A 51 7.61 24.39 -2.14
C VAL A 51 8.58 23.24 -2.45
N ILE A 52 9.87 23.41 -2.14
CA ILE A 52 10.90 22.38 -2.31
C ILE A 52 10.60 21.09 -1.53
N GLN A 53 10.01 21.18 -0.33
CA GLN A 53 9.64 20.02 0.48
C GLN A 53 8.45 19.29 -0.11
N ILE A 54 7.48 20.02 -0.66
CA ILE A 54 6.31 19.43 -1.34
C ILE A 54 6.77 18.67 -2.58
N VAL A 55 7.58 19.32 -3.43
CA VAL A 55 8.16 18.68 -4.62
C VAL A 55 9.02 17.47 -4.25
N GLY A 56 9.84 17.57 -3.20
CA GLY A 56 10.61 16.45 -2.67
C GLY A 56 9.73 15.26 -2.24
N GLY A 57 8.61 15.54 -1.56
CA GLY A 57 7.62 14.53 -1.19
C GLY A 57 6.98 13.85 -2.39
N THR A 58 6.64 14.63 -3.43
CA THR A 58 6.07 14.12 -4.68
C THR A 58 7.05 13.23 -5.43
N VAL A 59 8.31 13.65 -5.57
CA VAL A 59 9.37 12.85 -6.21
C VAL A 59 9.58 11.55 -5.45
N LYS A 60 9.65 11.61 -4.10
CA LYS A 60 9.73 10.41 -3.27
C LYS A 60 8.55 9.47 -3.51
N GLY A 61 7.33 10.01 -3.58
CA GLY A 61 6.12 9.24 -3.90
C GLY A 61 6.18 8.58 -5.28
N LEU A 62 6.69 9.28 -6.29
CA LEU A 62 6.88 8.73 -7.64
C LEU A 62 7.90 7.59 -7.66
N VAL A 63 9.05 7.77 -7.01
CA VAL A 63 10.08 6.72 -6.90
C VAL A 63 9.52 5.47 -6.23
N VAL A 64 8.80 5.64 -5.10
CA VAL A 64 8.13 4.52 -4.41
C VAL A 64 7.12 3.84 -5.33
N SER A 65 6.32 4.60 -6.08
CA SER A 65 5.33 4.04 -7.02
C SER A 65 6.00 3.24 -8.14
N LEU A 66 7.12 3.71 -8.69
CA LEU A 66 7.90 2.98 -9.69
C LEU A 66 8.49 1.68 -9.12
N SER A 67 9.00 1.70 -7.89
CA SER A 67 9.49 0.49 -7.22
C SER A 67 8.37 -0.55 -7.04
N LEU A 68 7.16 -0.11 -6.63
CA LEU A 68 6.00 -1.00 -6.54
C LEU A 68 5.61 -1.57 -7.91
N LEU A 69 5.59 -0.73 -8.94
CA LEU A 69 5.29 -1.16 -10.31
C LEU A 69 6.27 -2.23 -10.79
N TYR A 70 7.57 -2.05 -10.53
CA TYR A 70 8.60 -3.03 -10.86
C TYR A 70 8.35 -4.39 -10.18
N ILE A 71 8.00 -4.39 -8.89
CA ILE A 71 7.68 -5.63 -8.14
C ILE A 71 6.41 -6.30 -8.69
N ILE A 72 5.38 -5.51 -8.99
CA ILE A 72 4.11 -6.02 -9.56
C ILE A 72 4.36 -6.65 -10.93
N PHE A 73 5.14 -6.00 -11.80
CA PHE A 73 5.50 -6.57 -13.11
C PHE A 73 6.24 -7.90 -12.98
N GLY A 74 7.24 -7.98 -12.09
CA GLY A 74 7.95 -9.23 -11.83
C GLY A 74 7.02 -10.34 -11.33
N SER A 75 6.10 -9.99 -10.42
CA SER A 75 5.14 -10.94 -9.85
C SER A 75 4.11 -11.43 -10.87
N VAL A 76 3.58 -10.52 -11.70
CA VAL A 76 2.61 -10.85 -12.75
C VAL A 76 3.24 -11.72 -13.82
N LEU A 77 4.48 -11.45 -14.22
CA LEU A 77 5.22 -12.29 -15.17
C LEU A 77 5.37 -13.71 -14.62
N VAL A 78 5.87 -13.85 -13.38
CA VAL A 78 6.00 -15.16 -12.72
C VAL A 78 4.64 -15.86 -12.59
N LEU A 79 3.58 -15.12 -12.25
CA LEU A 79 2.23 -15.66 -12.18
C LEU A 79 1.79 -16.26 -13.53
N TYR A 80 1.96 -15.53 -14.63
CA TYR A 80 1.65 -16.04 -15.96
C TYR A 80 2.51 -17.25 -16.34
N THR A 81 3.80 -17.26 -15.99
CA THR A 81 4.67 -18.43 -16.20
C THR A 81 4.20 -19.66 -15.41
N ILE A 82 3.78 -19.49 -14.16
CA ILE A 82 3.27 -20.59 -13.31
C ILE A 82 1.91 -21.11 -13.82
N MET A 83 1.07 -20.22 -14.35
CA MET A 83 -0.21 -20.61 -14.96
C MET A 83 0.01 -21.43 -16.22
N GLU A 84 0.89 -20.98 -17.12
CA GLU A 84 1.13 -21.65 -18.41
C GLU A 84 1.86 -23.00 -18.24
N SER A 85 2.75 -23.11 -17.24
CA SER A 85 3.42 -24.36 -16.91
C SER A 85 2.53 -25.38 -16.19
N GLY A 86 1.28 -25.03 -15.85
CA GLY A 86 0.40 -25.86 -15.03
C GLY A 86 0.87 -26.01 -13.57
N GLY A 87 1.92 -25.32 -13.15
CA GLY A 87 2.48 -25.37 -11.80
C GLY A 87 1.46 -24.98 -10.72
N LEU A 88 0.50 -24.12 -11.06
CA LEU A 88 -0.59 -23.75 -10.15
C LEU A 88 -1.46 -24.97 -9.74
N ALA A 89 -1.67 -25.93 -10.65
CA ALA A 89 -2.41 -27.16 -10.35
C ALA A 89 -1.62 -28.04 -9.38
N GLN A 90 -0.30 -28.13 -9.55
CA GLN A 90 0.57 -28.89 -8.65
C GLN A 90 0.61 -28.28 -7.23
N ILE A 91 0.66 -26.95 -7.11
CA ILE A 91 0.59 -26.24 -5.83
C ILE A 91 -0.76 -26.48 -5.15
N ARG A 92 -1.86 -26.49 -5.92
CA ARG A 92 -3.18 -26.80 -5.37
C ARG A 92 -3.25 -28.24 -4.87
N GLN A 93 -2.68 -29.18 -5.61
CA GLN A 93 -2.68 -30.59 -5.25
C GLN A 93 -1.85 -30.86 -3.99
N SER A 94 -0.71 -30.19 -3.82
CA SER A 94 0.11 -30.33 -2.61
C SER A 94 -0.61 -29.83 -1.35
N LEU A 95 -1.38 -28.74 -1.45
CA LEU A 95 -2.18 -28.23 -0.32
C LEU A 95 -3.35 -29.16 0.05
N ILE A 96 -4.01 -29.77 -0.94
CA ILE A 96 -5.07 -30.76 -0.70
C ILE A 96 -4.48 -32.03 -0.08
N GLY A 97 -3.27 -32.43 -0.49
CA GLY A 97 -2.57 -33.58 0.06
C GLY A 97 -2.21 -33.46 1.55
N VAL A 98 -1.98 -32.25 2.07
CA VAL A 98 -1.72 -32.03 3.51
C VAL A 98 -3.00 -32.17 4.34
N SER A 99 -4.09 -31.57 3.88
CA SER A 99 -5.39 -31.66 4.55
C SER A 99 -6.52 -31.33 3.57
N ALA A 100 -7.51 -32.23 3.48
CA ALA A 100 -8.70 -32.02 2.66
C ALA A 100 -9.74 -31.08 3.33
N ASP A 101 -9.63 -30.81 4.64
CA ASP A 101 -10.53 -29.91 5.34
C ASP A 101 -10.20 -28.43 5.03
N ARG A 102 -11.19 -27.70 4.48
CA ARG A 102 -11.10 -26.27 4.16
C ARG A 102 -10.76 -25.41 5.38
N ARG A 103 -11.18 -25.80 6.59
CA ARG A 103 -10.92 -25.05 7.82
C ARG A 103 -9.42 -25.04 8.15
N ILE A 104 -8.80 -26.21 8.08
CA ILE A 104 -7.38 -26.40 8.36
C ILE A 104 -6.53 -25.70 7.28
N GLN A 105 -6.95 -25.78 6.01
CA GLN A 105 -6.26 -25.07 4.92
C GLN A 105 -6.22 -23.56 5.13
N VAL A 106 -7.34 -22.95 5.53
CA VAL A 106 -7.40 -21.50 5.81
C VAL A 106 -6.46 -21.15 6.97
N ILE A 107 -6.39 -21.97 8.02
CA ILE A 107 -5.48 -21.76 9.14
C ILE A 107 -4.01 -21.83 8.69
N ILE A 108 -3.65 -22.83 7.88
CA ILE A 108 -2.28 -22.98 7.37
C ILE A 108 -1.90 -21.79 6.47
N VAL A 109 -2.78 -21.40 5.54
CA VAL A 109 -2.54 -20.26 4.64
C VAL A 109 -2.44 -18.97 5.45
N ALA A 110 -3.34 -18.73 6.41
CA ALA A 110 -3.29 -17.55 7.28
C ALA A 110 -2.01 -17.51 8.13
N TRP A 111 -1.57 -18.66 8.66
CA TRP A 111 -0.36 -18.76 9.46
C TRP A 111 0.91 -18.52 8.62
N LEU A 112 0.96 -19.07 7.39
CA LEU A 112 2.04 -18.81 6.44
C LEU A 112 2.09 -17.35 6.00
N PHE A 113 0.94 -16.75 5.67
CA PHE A 113 0.86 -15.33 5.31
C PHE A 113 1.25 -14.41 6.48
N GLY A 114 0.78 -14.71 7.70
CA GLY A 114 1.14 -13.94 8.90
C GLY A 114 2.64 -14.02 9.20
N SER A 115 3.25 -15.19 9.04
CA SER A 115 4.69 -15.38 9.20
C SER A 115 5.50 -14.67 8.11
N PHE A 116 5.02 -14.69 6.86
CA PHE A 116 5.63 -13.98 5.73
C PHE A 116 5.61 -12.46 5.91
N MET A 117 4.47 -11.88 6.32
CA MET A 117 4.37 -10.46 6.61
C MET A 117 5.35 -10.00 7.70
N LYS A 118 5.55 -10.85 8.72
CA LYS A 118 6.47 -10.57 9.83
C LYS A 118 7.94 -10.73 9.43
N ALA A 119 8.24 -11.52 8.41
CA ALA A 119 9.58 -11.72 7.87
C ALA A 119 10.08 -10.56 7.00
N LEU A 120 9.20 -9.64 6.58
CA LEU A 120 9.61 -8.42 5.89
C LEU A 120 10.48 -7.57 6.84
N PRO A 121 11.73 -7.24 6.46
CA PRO A 121 12.72 -6.88 7.47
C PRO A 121 12.46 -5.49 8.07
N VAL A 122 12.57 -5.43 9.41
CA VAL A 122 12.55 -4.20 10.23
C VAL A 122 13.64 -3.20 9.79
N SER A 123 14.61 -3.62 8.99
CA SER A 123 15.62 -2.75 8.37
C SER A 123 15.02 -1.70 7.42
N VAL A 124 13.87 -1.96 6.78
CA VAL A 124 13.17 -0.99 5.93
C VAL A 124 12.54 0.13 6.77
N LEU A 125 12.02 -0.19 7.97
CA LEU A 125 11.55 0.81 8.93
C LEU A 125 12.70 1.63 9.51
N ARG A 126 13.86 1.00 9.72
CA ARG A 126 15.07 1.67 10.20
C ARG A 126 15.62 2.68 9.17
N GLN A 127 15.52 2.41 7.86
CA GLN A 127 15.91 3.37 6.82
C GLN A 127 14.96 4.56 6.67
N LEU A 128 13.67 4.40 7.01
CA LEU A 128 12.68 5.48 6.97
C LEU A 128 12.70 6.40 8.20
N TRP A 129 13.21 5.92 9.34
CA TRP A 129 13.29 6.67 10.61
C TRP A 129 14.68 7.28 10.90
N LEU A 130 15.74 6.82 10.23
CA LEU A 130 17.13 7.30 10.41
C LEU A 130 17.67 8.09 9.22
N ALA A 131 16.82 8.61 8.33
CA ALA A 131 17.25 9.62 7.39
C ALA A 131 17.43 10.95 8.17
N PRO A 132 18.66 11.51 8.26
CA PRO A 132 18.88 12.82 8.87
C PRO A 132 18.12 13.93 8.14
#